data_AF-A0A2Z3JG49-F1
#
_entry.id   AF-A0A2Z3JG49-F1
#
_cell.length_a   1.000
_cell.length_b   1.000
_cell.length_c   1.000
_cell.angle_alpha   90.00
_cell.angle_beta   90.00
_cell.angle_gamma   90.00
#
_symmetry.space_group_name_H-M   'P 1'
#
loop_
_entity.id
_entity.type
_entity.pdbx_description
1 polymer ?
#
loop_
_entity_poly.entity_id
_entity_poly.type
_entity_poly.pdbx_seq_one_letter_code
_entity_poly.pdbx_strand_id
1 'polypeptide(L)'
;MFDVLGLQREEWHVPVSADAQEALQAQGIDAPAEVVFYLEPANFREQNRVQLGLGQFKDPAFDKTAWACQLLMRRAAPGTLREVVWEVVQDMNEADLLYIASVYIAGRVVDPKQFGVQIQLWAGLNPTSETTTPTAAESEPLPSSLTSTA
;
A
#
# COMPACT_ATOMS: atom_id res chain seq x y z
N MET A 1 23.17 -2.05 -4.20
CA MET A 1 24.20 -2.00 -3.12
C MET A 1 24.09 -3.29 -2.28
N PHE A 2 25.20 -3.93 -1.87
CA PHE A 2 25.15 -5.10 -0.97
C PHE A 2 25.18 -4.63 0.49
N ASP A 3 24.34 -5.21 1.35
CA ASP A 3 24.44 -5.01 2.79
C ASP A 3 25.71 -5.68 3.35
N VAL A 4 26.09 -5.37 4.59
CA VAL A 4 27.18 -5.97 5.38
C VAL A 4 27.09 -7.52 5.43
N LEU A 5 25.92 -8.09 5.12
CA LEU A 5 25.65 -9.52 5.03
C LEU A 5 25.72 -10.10 3.60
N GLY A 6 26.10 -9.31 2.59
CA GLY A 6 26.16 -9.75 1.19
C GLY A 6 24.80 -9.93 0.52
N LEU A 7 23.72 -9.44 1.14
CA LEU A 7 22.37 -9.46 0.55
C LEU A 7 22.21 -8.28 -0.41
N GLN A 8 21.76 -8.57 -1.62
CA GLN A 8 21.42 -7.57 -2.63
C GLN A 8 20.17 -6.82 -2.14
N ARG A 9 20.32 -5.54 -1.79
CA ARG A 9 19.15 -4.68 -1.53
C ARG A 9 18.54 -4.29 -2.86
N GLU A 10 17.23 -4.49 -2.96
CA GLU A 10 16.45 -4.03 -4.10
C GLU A 10 16.38 -2.50 -4.05
N GLU A 11 16.61 -1.87 -5.19
CA GLU A 11 16.61 -0.42 -5.33
C GLU A 11 15.36 -0.03 -6.12
N TRP A 12 14.59 0.88 -5.54
CA TRP A 12 13.44 1.47 -6.21
C TRP A 12 13.76 2.91 -6.59
N HIS A 13 13.80 3.16 -7.89
CA HIS A 13 14.06 4.45 -8.48
C HIS A 13 12.72 5.10 -8.80
N VAL A 14 12.44 6.23 -8.16
CA VAL A 14 11.20 6.98 -8.34
C VAL A 14 11.54 8.28 -9.06
N PRO A 15 10.97 8.53 -10.25
CA PRO A 15 11.23 9.76 -10.97
C PRO A 15 10.65 10.96 -10.21
N VAL A 16 11.41 12.06 -10.18
CA VAL A 16 10.92 13.36 -9.72
C VAL A 16 10.27 14.04 -10.91
N SER A 17 9.02 14.48 -10.76
CA SER A 17 8.29 15.19 -11.82
C SER A 17 9.00 16.49 -12.20
N ALA A 18 8.75 17.01 -13.41
CA ALA A 18 9.31 18.29 -13.82
C ALA A 18 8.84 19.43 -12.89
N ASP A 19 7.57 19.40 -12.48
CA ASP A 19 6.98 20.39 -11.58
C ASP A 19 7.66 20.37 -10.20
N ALA A 20 7.90 19.17 -9.64
CA ALA A 20 8.64 18.99 -8.40
C ALA A 20 10.10 19.45 -8.53
N GLN A 21 10.75 19.19 -9.67
CA GLN A 21 12.12 19.68 -9.90
C GLN A 21 12.18 21.21 -9.94
N GLU A 22 11.23 21.86 -10.60
CA GLU A 22 11.12 23.32 -10.62
C GLU A 22 10.87 23.88 -9.22
N ALA A 23 9.97 23.25 -8.44
CA ALA A 23 9.68 23.63 -7.07
C ALA A 23 10.91 23.52 -6.15
N LEU A 24 11.71 22.46 -6.29
CA LEU A 24 12.95 22.26 -5.54
C LEU A 24 14.01 23.30 -5.92
N GLN A 25 14.17 23.59 -7.22
CA GLN A 25 15.09 24.63 -7.70
C GLN A 25 14.70 26.02 -7.18
N ALA A 26 13.40 26.33 -7.14
CA ALA A 26 12.91 27.59 -6.58
C ALA A 26 13.23 27.73 -5.08
N GLN A 27 13.38 26.61 -4.36
CA GLN A 27 13.80 26.56 -2.96
C GLN A 27 15.34 26.60 -2.79
N GLY A 28 16.09 26.65 -3.89
CA GLY A 28 17.56 26.57 -3.88
C GLY A 28 18.10 25.18 -3.58
N ILE A 29 17.27 24.15 -3.76
CA ILE A 29 17.62 22.75 -3.56
C ILE A 29 17.99 22.14 -4.91
N ASP A 30 19.09 21.38 -4.93
CA ASP A 30 19.47 20.60 -6.12
C ASP A 30 18.40 19.54 -6.38
N ALA A 31 17.80 19.58 -7.58
CA ALA A 31 16.65 18.78 -7.93
C ALA A 31 17.11 17.51 -8.68
N PRO A 32 17.20 16.34 -8.02
CA PRO A 32 17.59 15.13 -8.69
C PRO A 32 16.50 14.69 -9.68
N ALA A 33 16.90 14.02 -10.77
CA ALA A 33 15.94 13.44 -11.71
C ALA A 33 15.15 12.27 -11.09
N GLU A 34 15.76 11.54 -10.17
CA GLU A 34 15.18 10.37 -9.52
C GLU A 34 15.60 10.31 -8.05
N VAL A 35 14.71 9.77 -7.21
CA VAL A 35 15.01 9.43 -5.81
C VAL A 35 15.16 7.93 -5.69
N VAL A 36 16.23 7.51 -5.04
CA VAL A 36 16.52 6.09 -4.79
C VAL A 36 16.06 5.69 -3.39
N PHE A 37 15.27 4.63 -3.33
CA PHE A 37 14.87 3.97 -2.09
C PHE A 37 15.47 2.57 -2.01
N TYR A 38 16.10 2.25 -0.88
CA TYR A 38 16.58 0.91 -0.57
C TYR A 38 15.45 0.12 0.09
N LEU A 39 14.98 -0.90 -0.61
CA LEU A 39 13.86 -1.70 -0.15
C LEU A 39 14.35 -2.83 0.74
N GLU A 40 13.63 -3.00 1.84
CA GLU A 40 13.77 -4.12 2.77
C GLU A 40 12.38 -4.47 3.33
N PRO A 41 12.07 -5.77 3.53
CA PRO A 41 10.78 -6.16 4.07
C PRO A 41 10.52 -5.52 5.42
N ALA A 42 9.34 -4.93 5.59
CA ALA A 42 8.97 -4.29 6.84
C ALA A 42 8.88 -5.31 7.98
N ASN A 43 9.45 -5.00 9.13
CA ASN A 43 9.27 -5.81 10.33
C ASN A 43 7.87 -5.61 10.93
N PHE A 44 7.49 -6.42 11.92
CA PHE A 44 6.17 -6.35 12.57
C PHE A 44 5.80 -4.96 13.09
N ARG A 45 6.77 -4.22 13.65
CA ARG A 45 6.55 -2.87 14.17
C ARG A 45 6.26 -1.87 13.06
N GLU A 46 6.96 -2.00 11.95
CA GLU A 46 6.76 -1.17 10.76
C GLU A 46 5.43 -1.48 10.09
N GLN A 47 5.09 -2.76 9.94
CA GLN A 47 3.79 -3.20 9.41
C GLN A 47 2.62 -2.62 10.22
N ASN A 48 2.68 -2.67 11.55
CA ASN A 48 1.65 -2.08 12.41
C ASN A 48 1.53 -0.55 12.22
N ARG A 49 2.64 0.16 12.02
CA ARG A 49 2.59 1.61 11.74
C ARG A 49 1.94 1.91 10.41
N VAL A 50 2.24 1.11 9.38
CA VAL A 50 1.61 1.25 8.07
C VAL A 50 0.11 0.97 8.19
N GLN A 51 -0.30 -0.10 8.86
CA GLN A 51 -1.71 -0.42 9.08
C GLN A 51 -2.47 0.69 9.83
N LEU A 52 -1.87 1.25 10.89
CA LEU A 52 -2.47 2.38 11.63
C LEU A 52 -2.65 3.60 10.74
N GLY A 53 -1.66 3.93 9.91
CA GLY A 53 -1.76 5.04 8.97
C GLY A 53 -2.81 4.80 7.88
N LEU A 54 -2.82 3.61 7.27
CA LEU A 54 -3.82 3.22 6.28
C LEU A 54 -5.24 3.27 6.86
N GLY A 55 -5.42 2.90 8.14
CA GLY A 55 -6.70 3.01 8.83
C GLY A 55 -7.23 4.45 8.94
N GLN A 56 -6.35 5.46 8.82
CA GLN A 56 -6.70 6.88 8.89
C GLN A 56 -6.92 7.52 7.50
N PHE A 57 -6.75 6.80 6.39
CA PHE A 57 -6.92 7.37 5.04
C PHE A 57 -8.32 7.93 4.75
N LYS A 58 -9.33 7.45 5.49
CA LYS A 58 -10.72 7.95 5.38
C LYS A 58 -10.95 9.25 6.15
N ASP A 59 -10.03 9.64 7.03
CA ASP A 59 -10.11 10.88 7.78
C ASP A 59 -9.58 12.04 6.91
N PRO A 60 -10.41 13.05 6.58
CA PRO A 60 -9.95 14.20 5.81
C PRO A 60 -8.93 15.07 6.54
N ALA A 61 -8.81 14.98 7.87
CA ALA A 61 -7.81 15.68 8.66
C ALA A 61 -6.44 14.96 8.68
N PHE A 62 -6.38 13.73 8.16
CA PHE A 62 -5.14 12.95 8.11
C PHE A 62 -4.24 13.44 6.97
N ASP A 63 -3.03 13.87 7.33
CA ASP A 63 -2.01 14.29 6.38
C ASP A 63 -1.33 13.07 5.74
N LYS A 64 -1.94 12.58 4.65
CA LYS A 64 -1.46 11.43 3.87
C LYS A 64 -0.06 11.66 3.29
N THR A 65 0.23 12.89 2.87
CA THR A 65 1.53 13.28 2.30
C THR A 65 2.62 13.21 3.36
N ALA A 66 2.40 13.79 4.54
CA ALA A 66 3.36 13.72 5.63
C ALA A 66 3.58 12.28 6.10
N TRP A 67 2.52 11.48 6.15
CA TRP A 67 2.64 10.07 6.52
C TRP A 67 3.48 9.28 5.51
N ALA A 68 3.20 9.40 4.21
CA ALA A 68 3.94 8.67 3.17
C ALA A 68 5.41 9.15 3.08
N CYS A 69 5.65 10.46 3.21
CA CYS A 69 7.00 11.02 3.30
C CYS A 69 7.79 10.39 4.48
N GLN A 70 7.17 10.25 5.66
CA GLN A 70 7.82 9.60 6.81
C GLN A 70 8.16 8.12 6.58
N LEU A 71 7.34 7.40 5.83
CA LEU A 71 7.64 6.01 5.46
C LEU A 71 8.82 5.94 4.50
N LEU A 72 8.77 6.71 3.42
CA LEU A 72 9.80 6.72 2.38
C LEU A 72 11.15 7.20 2.89
N MET A 73 11.18 8.21 3.78
CA MET A 73 12.44 8.68 4.39
C MET A 73 13.20 7.60 5.17
N ARG A 74 12.53 6.54 5.64
CA ARG A 74 13.21 5.40 6.29
C ARG A 74 13.93 4.48 5.31
N ARG A 75 13.60 4.60 4.03
CA ARG A 75 14.14 3.80 2.93
C ARG A 75 14.96 4.65 1.97
N ALA A 76 14.93 5.98 2.09
CA ALA A 76 15.65 6.89 1.23
C ALA A 76 17.17 6.65 1.31
N ALA A 77 17.84 6.82 0.18
CA ALA A 77 19.29 6.73 0.14
C ALA A 77 19.96 7.78 1.07
N PRO A 78 21.14 7.49 1.63
CA PRO A 78 21.90 8.46 2.40
C PRO A 78 22.12 9.75 1.61
N GLY A 79 21.82 10.89 2.24
CA GLY A 79 21.94 12.21 1.61
C GLY A 79 20.68 12.69 0.89
N THR A 80 19.64 11.86 0.74
CA THR A 80 18.34 12.32 0.24
C THR A 80 17.71 13.30 1.24
N LEU A 81 17.33 14.48 0.73
CA LEU A 81 16.67 15.51 1.50
C LEU A 81 15.18 15.20 1.67
N ARG A 82 14.62 15.59 2.81
CA ARG A 82 13.21 15.36 3.12
C ARG A 82 12.30 16.11 2.15
N GLU A 83 12.70 17.31 1.78
CA GLU A 83 12.01 18.22 0.88
C GLU A 83 11.84 17.55 -0.50
N VAL A 84 12.87 16.87 -0.99
CA VAL A 84 12.80 16.13 -2.27
C VAL A 84 11.76 15.01 -2.19
N VAL A 85 11.77 14.23 -1.10
CA VAL A 85 10.77 13.16 -0.90
C VAL A 85 9.37 13.75 -0.71
N TRP A 86 9.26 14.90 -0.06
CA TRP A 86 7.98 15.58 0.13
C TRP A 86 7.35 15.97 -1.21
N GLU A 87 8.09 16.62 -2.09
CA GLU A 87 7.58 17.03 -3.42
C GLU A 87 7.17 15.81 -4.26
N VAL A 88 7.98 14.75 -4.23
CA VAL A 88 7.64 13.48 -4.92
C VAL A 88 6.31 12.90 -4.42
N VAL A 89 6.07 12.94 -3.11
CA VAL A 89 4.83 12.43 -2.51
C VAL A 89 3.65 13.37 -2.72
N GLN A 90 3.90 14.67 -2.82
CA GLN A 90 2.85 15.68 -3.00
C GLN A 90 2.15 15.54 -4.36
N ASP A 91 2.87 15.08 -5.38
CA ASP A 91 2.32 14.83 -6.73
C ASP A 91 1.52 13.52 -6.84
N MET A 92 1.55 12.69 -5.79
CA MET A 92 0.95 11.35 -5.81
C MET A 92 -0.53 11.38 -5.44
N ASN A 93 -1.32 10.58 -6.15
CA ASN A 93 -2.73 10.36 -5.78
C ASN A 93 -2.85 9.27 -4.69
N GLU A 94 -4.05 9.08 -4.16
CA GLU A 94 -4.28 8.09 -3.10
C GLU A 94 -3.88 6.65 -3.50
N ALA A 95 -4.08 6.26 -4.76
CA ALA A 95 -3.69 4.93 -5.22
C ALA A 95 -2.16 4.75 -5.22
N ASP A 96 -1.41 5.80 -5.57
CA ASP A 96 0.06 5.81 -5.51
C ASP A 96 0.56 5.72 -4.06
N LEU A 97 -0.11 6.39 -3.12
CA LEU A 97 0.23 6.31 -1.69
C LEU A 97 -0.03 4.92 -1.12
N LEU A 98 -1.13 4.28 -1.52
CA LEU A 98 -1.40 2.89 -1.20
C LEU A 98 -0.32 1.98 -1.81
N TYR A 99 0.14 2.29 -3.03
CA TYR A 99 1.19 1.54 -3.72
C TYR A 99 2.51 1.61 -2.97
N ILE A 100 2.92 2.80 -2.55
CA ILE A 100 4.07 3.00 -1.65
C ILE A 100 3.96 2.13 -0.40
N ALA A 101 2.79 2.10 0.24
CA ALA A 101 2.60 1.29 1.44
C ALA A 101 2.86 -0.21 1.17
N SER A 102 2.44 -0.70 0.01
CA SER A 102 2.69 -2.09 -0.40
C SER A 102 4.15 -2.37 -0.70
N VAL A 103 4.83 -1.49 -1.45
CA VAL A 103 6.26 -1.61 -1.73
C VAL A 103 7.07 -1.55 -0.44
N TYR A 104 6.70 -0.66 0.47
CA TYR A 104 7.33 -0.52 1.78
C TYR A 104 7.17 -1.77 2.65
N ILE A 105 5.97 -2.36 2.70
CA ILE A 105 5.74 -3.59 3.47
C ILE A 105 6.47 -4.77 2.84
N ALA A 106 6.33 -4.96 1.53
CA ALA A 106 6.89 -6.10 0.82
C ALA A 106 8.42 -6.05 0.75
N GLY A 107 9.01 -4.85 0.82
CA GLY A 107 10.44 -4.65 0.62
C GLY A 107 10.88 -4.93 -0.82
N ARG A 108 9.96 -4.81 -1.78
CA ARG A 108 10.20 -5.01 -3.21
C ARG A 108 9.14 -4.28 -4.04
N VAL A 109 9.45 -3.99 -5.29
CA VAL A 109 8.48 -3.44 -6.24
C VAL A 109 7.41 -4.50 -6.53
N VAL A 110 6.15 -4.17 -6.30
CA VAL A 110 5.02 -5.08 -6.45
C VAL A 110 4.38 -4.86 -7.82
N ASP A 111 4.01 -5.93 -8.53
CA ASP A 111 3.22 -5.78 -9.76
C ASP A 111 1.86 -5.13 -9.41
N PRO A 112 1.45 -4.03 -10.09
CA PRO A 112 0.16 -3.38 -9.89
C PRO A 112 -1.05 -4.33 -9.97
N LYS A 113 -0.93 -5.47 -10.65
CA LYS A 113 -1.98 -6.49 -10.69
C LYS A 113 -2.09 -7.31 -9.40
N GLN A 114 -0.98 -7.50 -8.67
CA GLN A 114 -0.95 -8.18 -7.37
C GLN A 114 -1.36 -7.23 -6.22
N PHE A 115 -1.21 -5.93 -6.45
CA PHE A 115 -1.48 -4.84 -5.52
C PHE A 115 -2.94 -4.75 -5.07
N GLY A 116 -3.91 -4.96 -5.98
CA GLY A 116 -5.34 -4.82 -5.68
C GLY A 116 -5.86 -5.79 -4.60
N VAL A 117 -5.24 -6.97 -4.46
CA VAL A 117 -5.62 -7.97 -3.46
C VAL A 117 -5.08 -7.62 -2.07
N GLN A 118 -3.86 -7.07 -1.98
CA GLN A 118 -3.22 -6.73 -0.69
C GLN A 118 -3.86 -5.53 0.01
N ILE A 119 -4.26 -4.49 -0.73
CA ILE A 119 -4.93 -3.32 -0.14
C ILE A 119 -6.25 -3.71 0.53
N GLN A 120 -7.05 -4.57 -0.11
CA GLN A 120 -8.35 -5.00 0.44
C GLN A 120 -8.17 -5.74 1.77
N LEU A 121 -7.16 -6.61 1.84
CA LEU A 121 -6.77 -7.32 3.06
C LEU A 121 -6.28 -6.39 4.18
N TRP A 122 -5.55 -5.32 3.85
CA TRP A 122 -4.93 -4.44 4.85
C TRP A 122 -5.81 -3.26 5.30
N ALA A 123 -6.65 -2.74 4.41
CA ALA A 123 -7.55 -1.63 4.73
C ALA A 123 -8.76 -2.06 5.58
N GLY A 124 -8.89 -3.35 5.93
CA GLY A 124 -10.11 -3.90 6.51
C GLY A 124 -11.33 -3.67 5.60
N LEU A 125 -11.09 -3.36 4.33
CA LEU A 125 -12.09 -3.30 3.28
C LEU A 125 -12.32 -4.74 2.87
N ASN A 126 -13.04 -5.48 3.72
CA ASN A 126 -13.59 -6.77 3.36
C ASN A 126 -14.17 -6.63 1.94
N PRO A 127 -13.76 -7.44 0.94
CA PRO A 127 -14.75 -7.80 -0.07
C PRO A 127 -15.89 -8.35 0.77
N THR A 128 -17.04 -7.70 0.68
CA THR A 128 -18.29 -8.09 1.32
C THR A 128 -18.21 -9.51 1.83
N SER A 129 -18.32 -9.69 3.15
CA SER A 129 -19.03 -10.87 3.63
C SER A 129 -20.39 -10.80 2.95
N GLU A 130 -20.47 -11.30 1.72
CA GLU A 130 -21.63 -12.03 1.31
C GLU A 130 -21.69 -13.15 2.34
N THR A 131 -22.40 -12.84 3.42
CA THR A 131 -23.29 -13.81 4.02
C THR A 131 -24.13 -14.33 2.85
N THR A 132 -23.58 -15.31 2.12
CA THR A 132 -24.39 -16.34 1.51
C THR A 132 -24.99 -17.06 2.69
N THR A 133 -26.03 -16.44 3.24
CA THR A 133 -27.16 -17.17 3.81
C THR A 133 -27.41 -18.28 2.80
N PRO A 134 -27.34 -19.57 3.18
CA PRO A 134 -27.95 -20.57 2.34
C PRO A 134 -29.40 -20.13 2.20
N THR A 135 -29.79 -19.66 1.02
CA THR A 135 -31.19 -19.47 0.66
C THR A 135 -31.84 -20.82 0.84
N ALA A 136 -32.46 -20.99 2.00
CA ALA A 136 -33.44 -21.99 2.25
C ALA A 136 -34.64 -21.65 1.37
N ALA A 137 -34.64 -22.21 0.16
CA ALA A 137 -35.84 -22.39 -0.63
C ALA A 137 -35.57 -23.45 -1.69
N GLU A 138 -35.77 -24.72 -1.34
CA GLU A 138 -36.71 -25.49 -2.14
C GLU A 138 -37.48 -26.44 -1.22
N SER A 139 -38.71 -26.04 -0.97
CA SER A 139 -39.75 -26.92 -0.45
C SER A 139 -39.97 -28.05 -1.44
N GLU A 140 -39.52 -29.26 -1.13
CA GLU A 140 -40.17 -30.46 -1.67
C GLU A 140 -41.34 -30.82 -0.75
N PRO A 141 -42.60 -30.69 -1.18
CA PRO A 141 -43.70 -31.33 -0.48
C PRO A 141 -43.59 -32.84 -0.71
N LEU A 142 -43.36 -33.59 0.37
CA LEU A 142 -43.46 -35.05 0.38
C LEU A 142 -44.83 -35.48 -0.21
N PRO A 143 -44.88 -36.31 -1.26
CA PRO A 143 -46.14 -36.89 -1.70
C PRO A 143 -46.57 -37.94 -0.68
N SER A 144 -47.71 -37.67 -0.03
CA SER A 144 -48.48 -38.63 0.75
C SER A 144 -48.69 -39.92 -0.05
N SER A 145 -48.08 -41.02 0.40
CA SER A 145 -48.48 -42.37 -0.01
C SER A 145 -49.14 -43.05 1.18
N LEU A 146 -50.46 -43.21 1.08
CA LEU A 146 -51.26 -44.07 1.93
C LEU A 146 -51.15 -45.52 1.46
N THR A 147 -51.06 -46.42 2.45
CA THR A 147 -51.48 -47.84 2.46
C THR A 147 -50.51 -48.89 1.90
N SER A 148 -50.02 -49.76 2.79
CA SER A 148 -50.05 -51.21 2.51
C SER A 148 -50.03 -52.04 3.80
N THR A 149 -50.89 -53.04 3.78
CA THR A 149 -51.30 -54.00 4.80
C THR A 149 -50.24 -55.06 5.08
N ALA A 150 -50.10 -55.48 6.35
CA ALA A 150 -49.89 -56.88 6.75
C ALA A 150 -50.23 -57.03 8.24
#